data_AF-A0A351GH44-F1
#
_entry.id   AF-A0A351GH44-F1
#
_cell.length_a   1.000
_cell.length_b   1.000
_cell.length_c   1.000
_cell.angle_alpha   90.00
_cell.angle_beta   90.00
_cell.angle_gamma   90.00
#
_symmetry.space_group_name_H-M   'P 1'
#
loop_
_entity.id
_entity.type
_entity.pdbx_description
1 polymer ?
#
loop_
_entity_poly.entity_id
_entity_poly.type
_entity_poly.pdbx_seq_one_letter_code
_entity_poly.pdbx_strand_id
1 'polypeptide(L)'
;MSEQIHVPTVAELVAKGEKPDVLFWVGCAGSFDERAQKITKAFVKILDNVGVNYAILGKEESCTGDPAKRAGNEFLFQMQAMANIATLNAYEITKIVTTCPHCFNT
;
A
#
# COMPACT_ATOMS: atom_id res chain seq x y z
N MET A 1 3.87 -25.86 5.29
CA MET A 1 5.14 -25.22 4.91
C MET A 1 4.78 -23.89 4.26
N SER A 2 5.09 -22.77 4.89
CA SER A 2 4.80 -21.45 4.32
C SER A 2 5.80 -21.18 3.20
N GLU A 3 5.37 -21.29 1.95
CA GLU A 3 6.13 -20.79 0.80
C GLU A 3 6.50 -19.32 1.07
N GLN A 4 7.79 -19.03 0.93
CA GLN A 4 8.34 -17.71 1.14
C GLN A 4 8.05 -16.87 -0.10
N ILE A 5 6.94 -16.13 -0.05
CA ILE A 5 6.55 -15.21 -1.11
C ILE A 5 7.41 -13.96 -1.03
N HIS A 6 8.11 -13.65 -2.13
CA HIS A 6 8.82 -12.38 -2.27
C HIS A 6 7.82 -11.32 -2.76
N VAL A 7 7.56 -10.34 -1.90
CA VAL A 7 6.72 -9.18 -2.25
C VAL A 7 7.63 -8.04 -2.68
N PRO A 8 7.62 -7.62 -3.96
CA PRO A 8 8.49 -6.55 -4.44
C PRO A 8 8.00 -5.18 -3.93
N THR A 9 8.95 -4.30 -3.68
CA THR A 9 8.66 -2.89 -3.41
C THR A 9 8.74 -2.05 -4.69
N VAL A 10 8.03 -0.93 -4.74
CA VAL A 10 8.11 0.00 -5.88
C VAL A 10 9.55 0.46 -6.10
N ALA A 11 10.28 0.76 -5.03
CA ALA A 11 11.69 1.14 -5.11
C ALA A 11 12.57 0.06 -5.75
N GLU A 12 12.35 -1.22 -5.44
CA GLU A 12 13.08 -2.34 -6.06
C GLU A 12 12.78 -2.49 -7.55
N LEU A 13 11.51 -2.33 -7.97
CA LEU A 13 11.15 -2.38 -9.38
C LEU A 13 11.74 -1.21 -10.16
N VAL A 14 11.66 -0.01 -9.61
CA VAL A 14 12.23 1.19 -10.23
C VAL A 14 13.75 1.09 -10.36
N ALA A 15 14.45 0.53 -9.37
CA ALA A 15 15.88 0.27 -9.45
C ALA A 15 16.26 -0.72 -10.57
N LYS A 16 15.33 -1.60 -10.97
CA LYS A 16 15.47 -2.51 -12.12
C LYS A 16 15.01 -1.88 -13.45
N GLY A 17 14.48 -0.67 -13.43
CA GLY A 17 13.89 -0.01 -14.61
C GLY A 17 12.48 -0.52 -14.95
N GLU A 18 11.83 -1.21 -14.01
CA GLU A 18 10.48 -1.77 -14.16
C GLU A 18 9.45 -0.91 -13.40
N LYS A 19 8.17 -1.05 -13.77
CA LYS A 19 7.05 -0.41 -13.08
C LYS A 19 5.97 -1.45 -12.75
N PRO A 20 5.34 -1.37 -11.57
CA PRO A 20 4.21 -2.22 -11.25
C PRO A 20 2.98 -1.80 -12.06
N ASP A 21 2.16 -2.76 -12.48
CA ASP A 21 0.85 -2.46 -13.07
C ASP A 21 -0.15 -1.98 -12.02
N VAL A 22 0.02 -2.46 -10.78
CA VAL A 22 -0.84 -2.11 -9.64
C VAL A 22 0.00 -1.92 -8.39
N LEU A 23 -0.20 -0.81 -7.68
CA LEU A 23 0.27 -0.66 -6.31
C LEU A 23 -0.72 -1.33 -5.34
N PHE A 24 -0.25 -2.30 -4.55
CA PHE A 24 -1.01 -2.77 -3.40
C PHE A 24 -0.72 -1.90 -2.18
N TRP A 25 -1.70 -1.08 -1.80
CA TRP A 25 -1.65 -0.24 -0.60
C TRP A 25 -2.04 -1.05 0.63
N VAL A 26 -1.04 -1.39 1.45
CA VAL A 26 -1.22 -2.25 2.63
C VAL A 26 -1.91 -1.49 3.76
N GLY A 27 -1.57 -0.22 3.91
CA GLY A 27 -2.04 0.68 4.93
C GLY A 27 -1.57 0.30 6.34
N CYS A 28 -1.96 1.14 7.30
CA CYS A 28 -1.58 0.95 8.71
C CYS A 28 -2.19 -0.33 9.31
N ALA A 29 -3.45 -0.65 9.00
CA ALA A 29 -4.09 -1.86 9.51
C ALA A 29 -3.39 -3.12 8.99
N GLY A 30 -3.20 -3.24 7.67
CA GLY A 30 -2.53 -4.39 7.07
C GLY A 30 -1.09 -4.59 7.53
N SER A 31 -0.45 -3.53 8.05
CA SER A 31 0.92 -3.54 8.56
C SER A 31 1.02 -3.86 10.07
N PHE A 32 0.11 -3.34 10.90
CA PHE A 32 0.23 -3.40 12.36
C PHE A 32 -0.82 -4.26 13.07
N ASP A 33 -2.02 -4.44 12.49
CA ASP A 33 -3.08 -5.24 13.10
C ASP A 33 -2.93 -6.72 12.70
N GLU A 34 -2.80 -7.62 13.69
CA GLU A 34 -2.55 -9.05 13.44
C GLU A 34 -3.65 -9.73 12.62
N ARG A 35 -4.90 -9.29 12.78
CA ARG A 35 -6.03 -9.83 12.02
C ARG A 35 -5.96 -9.35 10.57
N ALA A 36 -5.68 -8.08 10.34
CA ALA A 36 -5.51 -7.51 9.01
C ALA A 36 -4.28 -8.06 8.29
N GLN A 37 -3.17 -8.32 8.99
CA GLN A 37 -1.98 -8.95 8.41
C GLN A 37 -2.29 -10.33 7.77
N LYS A 38 -3.21 -11.12 8.35
CA LYS A 38 -3.66 -12.38 7.75
C LYS A 38 -4.34 -12.16 6.41
N ILE A 39 -5.16 -11.11 6.31
CA ILE A 39 -5.85 -10.71 5.08
C ILE A 39 -4.82 -10.22 4.05
N THR A 40 -3.88 -9.36 4.44
CA THR A 40 -2.78 -8.87 3.58
C THR A 40 -1.98 -10.04 2.98
N LYS A 41 -1.55 -10.99 3.81
CA LYS A 41 -0.79 -12.17 3.36
C LYS A 41 -1.62 -13.07 2.44
N ALA A 42 -2.91 -13.24 2.71
CA ALA A 42 -3.80 -14.00 1.83
C ALA A 42 -4.01 -13.30 0.48
N PHE A 43 -4.13 -11.98 0.48
CA PHE A 43 -4.28 -11.19 -0.75
C PHE A 43 -3.04 -11.23 -1.62
N VAL A 44 -1.85 -11.08 -1.02
CA VAL A 44 -0.54 -11.28 -1.67
C VAL A 44 -0.45 -12.64 -2.35
N LYS A 45 -0.86 -13.72 -1.65
CA LYS A 45 -0.90 -15.08 -2.23
C LYS A 45 -1.79 -15.16 -3.47
N ILE A 46 -2.93 -14.46 -3.45
CA ILE A 46 -3.84 -14.41 -4.60
C ILE A 46 -3.15 -13.68 -5.76
N LEU A 47 -2.59 -12.50 -5.52
CA LEU A 47 -1.90 -11.70 -6.54
C LEU A 47 -0.75 -12.46 -7.21
N ASP A 48 0.08 -13.14 -6.41
CA ASP A 48 1.15 -14.01 -6.92
C ASP A 48 0.59 -15.15 -7.78
N ASN A 49 -0.45 -15.84 -7.29
CA ASN A 49 -1.03 -16.99 -7.98
C ASN A 49 -1.71 -16.60 -9.30
N VAL A 50 -2.27 -15.38 -9.39
CA VAL A 50 -2.86 -14.88 -10.65
C VAL A 50 -1.83 -14.19 -11.55
N GLY A 51 -0.56 -14.07 -11.11
CA GLY A 51 0.52 -13.47 -11.88
C GLY A 51 0.36 -11.97 -12.13
N VAL A 52 -0.28 -11.24 -11.21
CA VAL A 52 -0.39 -9.78 -11.32
C VAL A 52 0.98 -9.17 -11.06
N ASN A 53 1.41 -8.23 -11.90
CA ASN A 53 2.59 -7.42 -11.64
C ASN A 53 2.22 -6.31 -10.64
N TYR A 54 2.41 -6.59 -9.34
CA TYR A 54 2.14 -5.65 -8.26
C TYR A 54 3.41 -5.31 -7.49
N ALA A 55 3.36 -4.22 -6.73
CA ALA A 55 4.34 -3.89 -5.72
C ALA A 55 3.70 -3.20 -4.52
N ILE A 56 4.43 -3.09 -3.43
CA ILE A 56 4.05 -2.29 -2.23
C ILE A 56 5.01 -1.11 -2.05
N LEU A 57 4.61 -0.07 -1.32
CA LEU A 57 5.52 1.04 -0.99
C LEU A 57 6.54 0.67 0.10
N GLY A 58 6.30 -0.42 0.85
CA GLY A 58 7.21 -0.89 1.88
C GLY A 58 7.38 0.15 2.98
N LYS A 59 8.62 0.57 3.27
CA LYS A 59 8.91 1.56 4.31
C LYS A 59 8.47 2.99 3.97
N GLU A 60 8.20 3.26 2.70
CA GLU A 60 7.74 4.57 2.24
C GLU A 60 6.21 4.70 2.35
N GLU A 61 5.51 3.62 2.70
CA GLU A 61 4.08 3.67 2.94
C GLU A 61 3.78 4.36 4.27
N SER A 62 2.86 5.32 4.23
CA SER A 62 2.31 5.97 5.41
C SER A 62 0.80 5.71 5.52
N CYS A 63 0.21 6.03 6.67
CA CYS A 63 -1.24 6.02 6.80
C CYS A 63 -1.88 7.01 5.81
N THR A 64 -3.08 6.70 5.30
CA THR A 64 -3.87 7.62 4.46
C THR A 64 -4.33 8.87 5.23
N GLY A 65 -4.24 8.84 6.56
CA GLY A 65 -4.70 9.91 7.45
C GLY A 65 -6.16 9.77 7.90
N ASP A 66 -6.80 8.63 7.62
CA ASP A 66 -8.15 8.29 8.10
C ASP A 66 -8.34 8.56 9.61
N PRO A 67 -7.46 8.08 10.52
CA PRO A 67 -7.62 8.35 11.94
C PRO A 67 -7.56 9.84 12.30
N ALA A 68 -6.66 10.60 11.65
CA ALA A 68 -6.53 12.04 11.86
C ALA A 68 -7.80 12.77 11.41
N LYS A 69 -8.30 12.45 10.22
CA LYS A 69 -9.53 13.02 9.65
C LYS A 69 -10.74 12.75 10.54
N ARG A 70 -10.94 11.50 10.97
CA ARG A 70 -12.07 11.14 11.85
C ARG A 70 -11.98 11.77 13.24
N ALA A 71 -10.77 12.02 13.73
CA ALA A 71 -10.55 12.74 14.99
C ALA A 71 -10.74 14.27 14.84
N GLY A 72 -11.09 14.77 13.65
CA GLY A 72 -11.23 16.20 13.37
C GLY A 72 -9.90 16.94 13.21
N ASN A 73 -8.77 16.22 13.16
CA ASN A 73 -7.45 16.80 12.91
C ASN A 73 -7.20 16.94 11.40
N GLU A 74 -7.93 17.87 10.79
CA GLU A 74 -7.89 18.10 9.34
C GLU A 74 -6.50 18.51 8.86
N PHE A 75 -5.76 19.30 9.64
CA PHE A 75 -4.41 19.73 9.27
C PHE A 75 -3.46 18.53 9.11
N LEU A 76 -3.46 17.61 10.09
CA LEU A 76 -2.63 16.41 10.00
C LEU A 76 -3.06 15.50 8.84
N PHE A 77 -4.37 15.34 8.61
CA PHE A 77 -4.88 14.60 7.46
C PHE A 77 -4.35 15.19 6.14
N GLN A 78 -4.46 16.50 5.95
CA GLN A 78 -3.97 17.18 4.74
C GLN A 78 -2.46 16.99 4.56
N MET A 79 -1.68 17.11 5.64
CA MET A 79 -0.24 16.85 5.57
C MET A 79 0.08 15.42 5.12
N GLN A 80 -0.60 14.42 5.67
CA GLN A 80 -0.40 13.01 5.32
C GLN A 80 -0.86 12.73 3.88
N ALA A 81 -2.02 13.25 3.48
CA ALA A 81 -2.53 13.11 2.12
C ALA A 81 -1.56 13.71 1.09
N MET A 82 -1.05 14.92 1.35
CA MET A 82 -0.09 15.58 0.45
C MET A 82 1.23 14.81 0.34
N ALA A 83 1.74 14.26 1.45
CA ALA A 83 2.94 13.42 1.43
C ALA A 83 2.72 12.15 0.60
N ASN A 84 1.58 11.47 0.79
CA ASN A 84 1.22 10.28 0.03
C ASN A 84 1.08 10.59 -1.47
N ILE A 85 0.40 11.68 -1.83
CA ILE A 85 0.26 12.13 -3.22
C ILE A 85 1.63 12.41 -3.83
N ALA A 86 2.54 13.06 -3.10
CA ALA A 86 3.89 13.33 -3.59
C ALA A 86 4.66 12.04 -3.91
N THR A 87 4.62 11.04 -3.02
CA THR A 87 5.25 9.73 -3.24
C THR A 87 4.61 8.99 -4.43
N LEU A 88 3.28 8.95 -4.51
CA LEU A 88 2.57 8.30 -5.61
C LEU A 88 2.88 8.93 -6.97
N ASN A 89 2.94 10.27 -7.02
CA ASN A 89 3.31 11.00 -8.23
C ASN A 89 4.78 10.78 -8.61
N ALA A 90 5.70 10.73 -7.65
CA ALA A 90 7.11 10.47 -7.90
C ALA A 90 7.35 9.11 -8.57
N TYR A 91 6.53 8.12 -8.23
CA TYR A 91 6.55 6.78 -8.84
C TYR A 91 5.59 6.62 -10.03
N GLU A 92 4.87 7.68 -10.40
CA GLU A 92 3.89 7.69 -11.50
C GLU A 92 2.84 6.55 -11.36
N ILE A 93 2.38 6.29 -10.14
CA ILE A 93 1.40 5.24 -9.85
C ILE A 93 0.03 5.66 -10.41
N THR A 94 -0.56 4.78 -11.23
CA THR A 94 -1.86 5.04 -11.87
C THR A 94 -2.99 4.13 -11.39
N LYS A 95 -2.66 3.01 -10.75
CA LYS A 95 -3.63 2.03 -10.24
C LYS A 95 -3.23 1.59 -8.84
N ILE A 96 -4.17 1.70 -7.92
CA ILE A 96 -3.99 1.31 -6.52
C ILE A 96 -5.08 0.32 -6.16
N VAL A 97 -4.72 -0.74 -5.46
CA VAL A 97 -5.65 -1.69 -4.84
C VAL A 97 -5.39 -1.71 -3.34
N THR A 98 -6.44 -1.86 -2.55
CA THR A 98 -6.33 -2.03 -1.10
C THR A 98 -7.40 -2.97 -0.59
N THR A 99 -7.09 -3.69 0.49
CA THR A 99 -8.06 -4.55 1.20
C THR A 99 -8.73 -3.81 2.36
N CYS A 100 -8.30 -2.57 2.65
CA CYS A 100 -8.84 -1.77 3.74
C CYS A 100 -9.88 -0.76 3.20
N PRO A 101 -11.16 -0.86 3.61
CA PRO A 101 -12.20 0.07 3.14
C PRO A 101 -11.98 1.50 3.63
N HIS A 102 -11.26 1.71 4.73
CA HIS A 102 -10.93 3.07 5.18
C HIS A 102 -9.87 3.69 4.26
N CYS A 103 -8.84 2.92 3.87
CA CYS A 103 -7.83 3.39 2.94
C CYS A 103 -8.41 3.60 1.53
N PHE A 104 -9.45 2.85 1.15
CA PHE A 104 -10.14 3.06 -0.12
C PHE A 104 -10.91 4.39 -0.18
N ASN A 105 -11.53 4.80 0.93
CA ASN A 105 -12.38 5.99 0.99
C ASN A 105 -11.68 7.26 1.48
N THR A 106 -10.37 7.18 1.75
CA THR A 106 -9.56 8.28 2.28
C THR A 106 -8.47 8.63 1.30
#